data_AF-A0A1J5PN31-F1
#
_entry.id   AF-A0A1J5PN31-F1
#
_cell.length_a   1.000
_cell.length_b   1.000
_cell.length_c   1.000
_cell.angle_alpha   90.00
_cell.angle_beta   90.00
_cell.angle_gamma   90.00
#
_symmetry.space_group_name_H-M   'P 1'
#
loop_
_entity.id
_entity.type
_entity.pdbx_description
1 polymer ?
#
loop_
_entity_poly.entity_id
_entity_poly.type
_entity_poly.pdbx_seq_one_letter_code
_entity_poly.pdbx_strand_id
1 'polypeptide(L)' 'MAAVFQLAHPIGFEAPDEQAVGLMIILLVPEAATQKHLEILSEIAEMLSDAELREKLVVCTSSSQLHGLISGWQSIQLG' A
#
# COMPACT_ATOMS: atom_id res chain seq x y z
N MET A 1 5.75 -12.56 0.13
CA MET A 1 5.09 -12.14 1.40
C MET A 1 5.01 -10.63 1.39
N ALA A 2 3.95 -10.03 1.95
CA ALA A 2 3.82 -8.57 2.01
C ALA A 2 3.54 -8.11 3.45
N ALA A 3 4.01 -6.91 3.79
CA ALA A 3 3.72 -6.24 5.04
C ALA A 3 3.37 -4.77 4.78
N VAL A 4 2.46 -4.22 5.58
CA VAL A 4 2.05 -2.81 5.50
C VAL A 4 2.29 -2.15 6.84
N PHE A 5 2.95 -0.99 6.81
CA PHE A 5 3.28 -0.20 7.98
C PHE A 5 2.67 1.18 7.85
N GLN A 6 1.82 1.53 8.81
CA GLN A 6 1.42 2.91 9.04
C GLN A 6 2.36 3.48 10.12
N LEU A 7 3.11 4.52 9.78
CA LEU A 7 4.07 5.14 10.68
C LEU A 7 3.36 6.16 11.57
N ALA A 8 3.66 6.14 12.87
CA ALA A 8 3.15 7.15 13.80
C ALA A 8 3.64 8.57 13.48
N HIS A 9 4.85 8.66 12.91
CA HIS A 9 5.42 9.91 12.43
C HIS A 9 5.96 9.65 11.01
N PRO A 10 5.48 10.37 9.98
CA PRO A 10 6.02 10.27 8.63
C PRO A 10 7.52 10.57 8.61
N ILE A 11 8.26 9.85 7.75
CA ILE A 11 9.71 9.98 7.63
C ILE A 11 10.10 10.53 6.26
N GLY A 12 11.22 11.26 6.20
CA GLY A 12 11.83 11.62 4.92
C GLY A 12 12.29 10.36 4.20
N PHE A 13 11.75 10.12 3.00
CA PHE A 13 12.04 8.93 2.19
C PHE A 13 12.45 9.29 0.75
N GLU A 14 12.79 10.56 0.50
CA GLU A 14 13.13 11.06 -0.84
C GLU A 14 12.06 10.71 -1.88
N ALA A 15 10.79 10.83 -1.48
CA ALA A 15 9.67 10.59 -2.38
C ALA A 15 9.70 11.59 -3.56
N PRO A 16 9.22 11.22 -4.76
CA PRO A 16 9.26 12.10 -5.93
C PRO A 16 8.53 13.45 -5.77
N ASP A 17 7.58 13.52 -4.84
CA ASP A 17 6.81 14.72 -4.48
C ASP A 17 7.40 15.47 -3.27
N GLU A 18 8.57 15.05 -2.79
CA GLU A 18 9.29 15.58 -1.62
C GLU A 18 8.49 15.50 -0.30
N GLN A 19 7.42 14.71 -0.25
CA GLN A 19 6.62 14.54 0.97
C GLN A 19 7.19 13.45 1.88
N ALA A 20 6.95 13.60 3.19
CA ALA A 20 7.29 12.57 4.16
C ALA A 20 6.34 11.36 4.01
N VAL A 21 6.90 10.15 4.02
CA VAL A 21 6.15 8.92 3.83
C VAL A 21 5.61 8.43 5.18
N GLY A 22 4.29 8.33 5.28
CA GLY A 22 3.58 7.80 6.45
C GLY A 22 3.05 6.37 6.28
N LEU A 23 2.98 5.87 5.04
CA LEU A 23 2.50 4.52 4.72
C LEU A 23 3.56 3.80 3.88
N MET A 24 3.99 2.62 4.33
CA MET A 24 4.97 1.81 3.63
C MET A 24 4.41 0.41 3.34
N ILE A 25 4.59 -0.05 2.11
CA ILE A 25 4.28 -1.43 1.72
C ILE A 25 5.59 -2.12 1.34
N ILE A 26 5.87 -3.24 2.01
CA ILE A 26 7.06 -4.03 1.77
C ILE A 26 6.64 -5.35 1.14
N LEU A 27 7.15 -5.62 -0.06
CA LEU A 27 6.93 -6.88 -0.77
C LEU A 27 8.23 -7.68 -0.80
N LEU A 28 8.23 -8.82 -0.10
CA LEU A 28 9.31 -9.80 -0.16
C LEU A 28 9.07 -10.74 -1.33
N VAL A 29 9.95 -10.63 -2.33
CA VAL A 29 9.99 -11.49 -3.51
C VAL A 29 11.24 -12.37 -3.48
N PRO A 30 11.15 -13.66 -3.85
CA PRO A 30 12.34 -14.49 -4.05
C PRO A 30 13.15 -13.98 -5.25
N GLU A 31 14.46 -14.26 -5.27
CA GLU A 31 15.39 -13.83 -6.33
C GLU A 31 14.91 -14.22 -7.73
N ALA A 32 14.31 -15.40 -7.86
CA ALA A 32 13.50 -15.76 -9.03
C ALA A 32 12.13 -15.06 -8.98
N ALA A 33 12.12 -13.76 -9.25
CA ALA A 33 10.88 -12.98 -9.30
C ALA A 33 10.00 -13.47 -10.46
N THR A 34 8.95 -14.22 -10.14
CA THR A 34 7.95 -14.67 -11.12
C THR A 34 7.01 -13.54 -11.54
N GLN A 35 6.45 -13.61 -12.75
CA GLN A 35 5.42 -12.69 -13.29
C GLN A 35 4.35 -12.29 -12.26
N LYS A 36 3.89 -13.27 -11.47
CA LYS A 36 2.90 -13.09 -10.40
C LYS A 36 3.24 -12.01 -9.37
N HIS A 37 4.51 -11.76 -9.09
CA HIS A 37 4.89 -10.72 -8.12
C HIS A 37 4.75 -9.31 -8.70
N LEU A 38 4.97 -9.16 -10.01
CA LEU A 38 4.75 -7.88 -10.70
C LEU A 38 3.25 -7.57 -10.79
N GLU A 39 2.40 -8.59 -10.97
CA GLU A 39 0.94 -8.44 -10.89
C GLU A 39 0.51 -7.93 -9.52
N ILE A 40 1.00 -8.55 -8.44
CA ILE A 40 0.74 -8.09 -7.06
C ILE A 40 1.21 -6.65 -6.85
N LEU A 41 2.39 -6.30 -7.38
CA LEU A 41 2.90 -4.94 -7.26
C LEU A 41 2.00 -3.93 -7.99
N SER A 42 1.50 -4.28 -9.18
CA SER A 42 0.56 -3.45 -9.94
C SER A 42 -0.76 -3.27 -9.20
N GLU A 43 -1.34 -4.35 -8.63
CA GLU A 43 -2.57 -4.27 -7.83
C GLU A 43 -2.39 -3.36 -6.61
N ILE A 44 -1.25 -3.48 -5.92
CA ILE A 44 -0.91 -2.61 -4.78
C ILE A 44 -0.79 -1.15 -5.23
N ALA A 45 -0.13 -0.89 -6.36
CA ALA A 45 0.03 0.46 -6.90
C ALA A 45 -1.31 1.07 -7.31
N GLU A 46 -2.19 0.27 -7.92
CA GLU A 46 -3.56 0.66 -8.27
C GLU A 46 -4.38 1.00 -7.01
N MET A 47 -4.35 0.14 -5.99
CA MET A 47 -5.00 0.38 -4.71
C MET A 47 -4.53 1.70 -4.07
N LEU A 48 -3.22 1.99 -4.10
CA LEU A 48 -2.68 3.23 -3.55
C LEU A 48 -2.96 4.46 -4.41
N SER A 49 -3.32 4.29 -5.68
CA SER A 49 -3.69 5.39 -6.56
C SER A 49 -5.05 6.00 -6.21
N ASP A 50 -5.93 5.22 -5.57
CA ASP A 50 -7.19 5.69 -5.00
C ASP A 50 -6.93 6.66 -3.83
N ALA A 51 -7.26 7.93 -4.04
CA ALA A 51 -7.04 9.00 -3.06
C ALA A 51 -7.91 8.82 -1.80
N GLU A 52 -9.16 8.39 -1.94
CA GLU A 52 -10.07 8.21 -0.81
C GLU A 52 -9.63 7.04 0.06
N LEU A 53 -9.22 5.93 -0.58
CA LEU A 53 -8.64 4.81 0.16
C LEU A 53 -7.33 5.21 0.84
N ARG A 54 -6.43 5.89 0.13
CA ARG A 54 -5.14 6.33 0.68
C ARG A 54 -5.32 7.20 1.92
N GLU A 55 -6.26 8.14 1.90
CA GLU A 55 -6.61 8.95 3.07
C GLU A 55 -7.09 8.07 4.23
N LYS A 56 -8.01 7.13 3.98
CA LYS A 56 -8.49 6.18 5.00
C LYS A 56 -7.37 5.33 5.61
N LEU A 57 -6.41 4.88 4.79
CA LEU A 57 -5.25 4.11 5.25
C LEU A 57 -4.33 4.96 6.15
N VAL A 58 -4.14 6.24 5.80
CA VAL A 58 -3.30 7.17 6.57
C VAL A 58 -3.92 7.57 7.90
N VAL A 59 -5.25 7.71 7.99
CA VAL A 59 -5.94 8.13 9.24
C VAL A 59 -6.43 6.96 10.11
N CYS A 60 -6.26 5.72 9.67
CA CYS A 60 -6.70 4.57 10.47
C CYS A 60 -5.98 4.53 11.82
N THR A 61 -6.63 3.97 12.85
CA THR A 61 -6.08 3.98 14.22
C THR A 61 -5.82 2.58 14.76
N SER A 62 -6.06 1.55 13.94
CA SER A 62 -5.83 0.15 14.33
C SER A 62 -5.35 -0.68 13.14
N SER A 63 -4.48 -1.65 13.43
CA SER A 63 -3.99 -2.62 12.43
C SER A 63 -5.12 -3.47 11.85
N SER A 64 -6.17 -3.76 12.62
CA SER A 64 -7.36 -4.46 12.13
C SER A 64 -8.15 -3.64 11.11
N GLN A 65 -8.28 -2.32 11.32
CA GLN A 65 -8.93 -1.43 10.37
C GLN A 65 -8.10 -1.28 9.09
N LEU A 66 -6.78 -1.11 9.23
CA LEU A 66 -5.85 -1.07 8.11
C LEU A 66 -5.96 -2.33 7.25
N HIS A 67 -5.88 -3.51 7.87
CA HIS A 67 -6.04 -4.78 7.19
C HIS A 67 -7.42 -4.90 6.53
N GLY A 68 -8.49 -4.50 7.23
CA GLY A 68 -9.85 -4.50 6.70
C GLY A 68 -10.00 -3.67 5.43
N LEU A 69 -9.46 -2.44 5.42
CA LEU A 69 -9.48 -1.55 4.26
C LEU A 69 -8.75 -2.15 3.05
N ILE A 70 -7.58 -2.74 3.28
CA ILE A 70 -6.78 -3.37 2.21
C ILE A 70 -7.47 -4.63 1.68
N SER A 71 -7.93 -5.52 2.58
CA SER A 71 -8.56 -6.78 2.20
C SER A 71 -9.95 -6.62 1.57
N GLY A 72 -10.63 -5.52 1.86
CA GLY A 72 -11.93 -5.17 1.31
C GLY A 72 -11.86 -4.30 0.06
N TRP A 73 -10.67 -3.86 -0.34
CA TRP A 73 -10.51 -3.12 -1.59
C TRP A 73 -10.78 -4.03 -2.79
N GLN A 74 -11.54 -3.52 -3.74
CA GLN A 74 -11.82 -4.16 -5.02
C GLN A 74 -11.27 -3.26 -6.12
N SER A 75 -10.49 -3.83 -7.04
CA SER A 75 -10.01 -3.08 -8.21
C SER A 75 -11.21 -2.50 -8.97
N ILE A 76 -11.06 -1.25 -9.38
CA ILE A 76 -12.09 -0.49 -10.11
C ILE A 76 -12.32 -1.09 -11.51
N GLN A 77 -11.55 -2.10 -11.92
CA GLN A 77 -11.58 -2.71 -13.25
C GLN A 77 -12.70 -3.74 -13.49
N LEU A 78 -13.68 -3.84 -12.59
CA LEU A 78 -14.94 -4.55 -12.82
C LEU A 78 -16.10 -3.55 -13.03
N GLY A 79 -16.15 -2.97 -14.22
CA GLY A 79 -17.24 -2.17 -14.76
C GLY A 79 -17.23 -2.20 -16.29
#